data_AF-A0A423E0P7-F1
#
_entry.id   AF-A0A423E0P7-F1
#
_cell.length_a   1.000
_cell.length_b   1.000
_cell.length_c   1.000
_cell.angle_alpha   90.00
_cell.angle_beta   90.00
_cell.angle_gamma   90.00
#
_symmetry.space_group_name_H-M   'P 1'
#
loop_
_entity.id
_entity.type
_entity.pdbx_description
1 polymer ?
#
loop_
_entity_poly.entity_id
_entity_poly.type
_entity_poly.pdbx_seq_one_letter_code
_entity_poly.pdbx_strand_id
1 'polypeptide(L)'
;MSQEHRPLHAPQPAPIDTDEDRMGSVEELHFDKDTPNVDVGFDPTDDDLEPETLIPEDGARSPGEAGADHPADWDLSVVDEDDIGGGNGLDEAELARRDPLDGKREP
;
A
#
# COMPACT_ATOMS: atom_id res chain seq x y z
N MET A 1 -11.68 31.04 -13.63
CA MET A 1 -10.55 30.40 -14.34
C MET A 1 -9.28 31.03 -13.80
N SER A 2 -8.58 30.38 -12.86
CA SER A 2 -7.33 30.89 -12.32
C SER A 2 -6.23 30.62 -13.35
N GLN A 3 -5.54 31.68 -13.78
CA GLN A 3 -4.40 31.55 -14.68
C GLN A 3 -3.24 30.92 -13.91
N GLU A 4 -2.72 29.80 -14.39
CA GLU A 4 -1.52 29.15 -13.86
C GLU A 4 -0.31 30.06 -14.13
N HIS A 5 -0.03 30.99 -13.22
CA HIS A 5 1.04 31.96 -13.36
C HIS A 5 2.40 31.32 -13.10
N ARG A 6 3.01 30.80 -14.16
CA ARG A 6 4.47 30.56 -14.18
C ARG A 6 5.19 31.89 -13.96
N PRO A 7 6.31 31.90 -13.22
CA PRO A 7 7.14 33.10 -13.08
C PRO A 7 7.67 33.55 -14.44
N LEU A 8 7.68 34.87 -14.66
CA LEU A 8 8.21 35.50 -15.86
C LEU A 8 9.66 35.04 -16.08
N HIS A 9 9.95 34.51 -17.27
CA HIS A 9 11.27 34.01 -17.73
C HIS A 9 11.69 32.62 -17.23
N ALA A 10 10.80 31.82 -16.66
CA ALA A 10 11.12 30.40 -16.43
C ALA A 10 11.31 29.68 -17.78
N PRO A 11 12.37 28.86 -17.95
CA PRO A 11 12.49 28.00 -19.11
C PRO A 11 11.27 27.07 -19.17
N GLN A 12 10.72 26.87 -20.36
CA GLN A 12 9.62 25.93 -20.53
C GLN A 12 10.13 24.51 -20.28
N PRO A 13 9.44 23.69 -19.47
CA PRO A 13 9.84 22.31 -19.26
C PRO A 13 9.81 21.56 -20.60
N ALA A 14 10.72 20.61 -20.76
CA ALA A 14 10.71 19.73 -21.92
C ALA A 14 9.36 18.97 -21.98
N PRO A 15 8.82 18.72 -23.19
CA PRO A 15 7.66 17.84 -23.35
C PRO A 15 7.93 16.48 -22.70
N ILE A 16 7.00 15.99 -21.88
CA ILE A 16 7.15 14.73 -21.12
C ILE A 16 7.03 13.50 -22.04
N ASP A 17 6.36 13.64 -23.19
CA ASP A 17 6.04 12.54 -24.10
C ASP A 17 6.60 12.88 -25.49
N THR A 18 7.89 12.60 -25.69
CA THR A 18 8.50 12.63 -27.03
C THR A 18 8.22 11.31 -27.75
N ASP A 19 8.27 11.30 -29.07
CA ASP A 19 8.13 10.08 -29.87
C ASP A 19 9.26 9.06 -29.60
N GLU A 20 10.38 9.51 -29.03
CA GLU A 20 11.49 8.69 -28.56
C GLU A 20 11.23 8.03 -27.19
N ASP A 21 10.33 8.60 -26.37
CA ASP A 21 9.96 8.07 -25.04
C ASP A 21 8.73 7.14 -25.09
N ARG A 22 8.23 6.82 -26.28
CA ARG A 22 6.95 6.12 -26.57
C ARG A 22 6.94 4.62 -26.23
N MET A 23 7.56 4.24 -25.13
CA MET A 23 7.79 2.86 -24.67
C MET A 23 8.92 2.18 -25.46
N GLY A 24 9.90 1.66 -24.71
CA GLY A 24 10.97 0.83 -25.24
C GLY A 24 10.46 -0.44 -25.94
N SER A 25 11.39 -1.16 -26.56
CA SER A 25 11.14 -2.39 -27.31
C SER A 25 10.25 -3.38 -26.55
N VAL A 26 9.15 -3.80 -27.19
CA VAL A 26 8.34 -4.94 -26.73
C VAL A 26 9.09 -6.21 -27.11
N GLU A 27 9.67 -6.90 -26.14
CA GLU A 27 10.27 -8.23 -26.34
C GLU A 27 9.18 -9.30 -26.23
N GLU A 28 9.13 -10.23 -27.19
CA GLU A 28 8.21 -11.35 -27.14
C GLU A 28 8.62 -12.29 -26.01
N LEU A 29 7.70 -12.55 -25.08
CA LEU A 29 7.91 -13.54 -24.03
C LEU A 29 7.92 -14.93 -24.68
N HIS A 30 9.07 -15.61 -24.63
CA HIS A 30 9.20 -17.00 -25.04
C HIS A 30 8.80 -17.94 -23.89
N PHE A 31 7.64 -18.59 -24.02
CA PHE A 31 7.10 -19.51 -23.01
C PHE A 31 7.68 -20.94 -23.09
N ASP A 32 8.58 -21.19 -24.04
CA ASP A 32 9.15 -22.52 -24.28
C ASP A 32 10.49 -22.73 -23.56
N LYS A 33 10.50 -22.57 -22.23
CA LYS A 33 11.38 -23.33 -21.34
C LYS A 33 11.05 -23.00 -19.91
N ASP A 34 10.90 -24.08 -19.16
CA ASP A 34 10.70 -24.08 -17.72
C ASP A 34 9.34 -23.50 -17.34
N THR A 35 8.29 -24.25 -17.68
CA THR A 35 7.08 -24.24 -16.84
C THR A 35 7.55 -24.28 -15.39
N PRO A 36 7.33 -23.22 -14.57
CA PRO A 36 7.58 -23.34 -13.15
C PRO A 36 6.80 -24.56 -12.68
N ASN A 37 7.44 -25.39 -11.87
CA ASN A 37 6.73 -26.40 -11.10
C ASN A 37 5.57 -25.68 -10.42
N VAL A 38 4.37 -25.84 -10.95
CA VAL A 38 3.15 -25.58 -10.20
C VAL A 38 3.29 -26.55 -9.04
N ASP A 39 3.40 -26.01 -7.82
CA ASP A 39 3.56 -26.82 -6.64
C ASP A 39 2.39 -27.81 -6.61
N VAL A 40 2.70 -29.08 -6.79
CA VAL A 40 1.73 -30.19 -6.76
C VAL A 40 1.31 -30.51 -5.32
N GLY A 41 1.80 -29.77 -4.33
CA GLY A 41 1.12 -29.56 -3.07
C GLY A 41 0.12 -28.42 -3.22
N PHE A 42 -1.16 -28.73 -3.40
CA PHE A 42 -2.24 -27.76 -3.27
C PHE A 42 -2.26 -27.26 -1.82
N ASP A 43 -1.49 -26.21 -1.55
CA ASP A 43 -1.68 -25.34 -0.41
C ASP A 43 -2.58 -24.19 -0.90
N PRO A 44 -3.80 -24.08 -0.37
CA PRO A 44 -4.65 -22.93 -0.60
C PRO A 44 -3.88 -21.61 -0.50
N THR A 45 -3.79 -20.90 -1.60
CA THR A 45 -3.27 -19.54 -1.65
C THR A 45 -4.43 -18.55 -1.62
N ASP A 46 -4.16 -17.33 -1.16
CA ASP A 46 -5.17 -16.26 -1.15
C ASP A 46 -5.65 -15.85 -2.58
N ASP A 47 -4.95 -16.32 -3.63
CA ASP A 47 -5.33 -16.12 -5.04
C ASP A 47 -6.29 -17.21 -5.57
N ASP A 48 -6.52 -18.29 -4.80
CA ASP A 48 -7.44 -19.36 -5.19
C ASP A 48 -8.90 -18.95 -4.98
N LEU A 49 -9.74 -19.16 -6.00
CA LEU A 49 -11.17 -18.81 -6.00
C LEU A 49 -12.09 -19.95 -5.52
N GLU A 50 -11.54 -20.96 -4.84
CA GLU A 50 -12.32 -22.06 -4.30
C GLU A 50 -13.14 -21.60 -3.08
N PRO A 51 -14.36 -22.11 -2.88
CA PRO A 51 -15.22 -21.67 -1.76
C PRO A 51 -14.61 -21.88 -0.38
N GLU A 52 -13.62 -22.78 -0.27
CA GLU A 52 -12.93 -23.10 0.97
C GLU A 52 -11.76 -22.14 1.26
N THR A 53 -11.30 -21.39 0.25
CA THR A 53 -10.19 -20.42 0.29
C THR A 53 -10.68 -18.97 0.28
N LEU A 54 -11.90 -18.74 -0.23
CA LEU A 54 -12.54 -17.43 -0.18
C LEU A 54 -12.81 -16.97 1.25
N ILE A 55 -12.38 -15.74 1.57
CA ILE A 55 -12.76 -15.07 2.81
C ILE A 55 -14.30 -14.96 2.83
N PRO A 56 -14.97 -15.42 3.90
CA PRO A 56 -16.40 -15.28 4.02
C PRO A 56 -16.82 -13.81 3.91
N GLU A 57 -17.51 -13.45 2.83
CA GLU A 57 -18.03 -12.09 2.63
C GLU A 57 -19.22 -11.76 3.56
N ASP A 58 -19.61 -12.69 4.42
CA ASP A 58 -20.55 -12.46 5.52
C ASP A 58 -19.88 -11.79 6.73
N GLY A 59 -18.54 -11.74 6.78
CA GLY A 59 -17.76 -11.35 7.96
C GLY A 59 -17.31 -9.89 8.02
N ALA A 60 -17.70 -9.06 7.06
CA ALA A 60 -17.44 -7.63 7.12
C ALA A 60 -18.57 -6.84 6.45
N ARG A 61 -19.54 -6.38 7.24
CA ARG A 61 -20.55 -5.39 6.82
C ARG A 61 -21.47 -5.92 5.72
N SER A 62 -22.01 -7.12 5.91
CA SER A 62 -23.17 -7.50 5.09
C SER A 62 -24.24 -6.40 5.21
N PRO A 63 -25.03 -6.09 4.17
CA PRO A 63 -26.01 -4.99 4.24
C PRO A 63 -27.07 -5.15 5.34
N GLY A 64 -27.19 -6.35 5.92
CA GLY A 64 -28.09 -6.66 7.04
C GLY A 64 -27.41 -6.82 8.40
N GLU A 65 -26.08 -6.74 8.47
CA GLU A 65 -25.35 -6.76 9.74
C GLU A 65 -25.57 -5.44 10.48
N ALA A 66 -26.02 -5.51 11.73
CA ALA A 66 -26.10 -4.32 12.57
C ALA A 66 -24.67 -3.83 12.84
N GLY A 67 -24.34 -2.65 12.33
CA GLY A 67 -23.11 -1.95 12.73
C GLY A 67 -23.10 -1.71 14.24
N ALA A 68 -21.91 -1.45 14.79
CA ALA A 68 -21.82 -0.92 16.14
C ALA A 68 -22.70 0.35 16.25
N ASP A 69 -23.33 0.55 17.40
CA ASP A 69 -24.22 1.71 17.68
C ASP A 69 -23.51 3.08 17.60
N HIS A 70 -22.20 3.06 17.37
CA HIS A 70 -21.36 4.21 17.18
C HIS A 70 -20.50 4.00 15.93
N PRO A 71 -20.33 5.02 15.08
CA PRO A 71 -19.34 4.93 14.02
C PRO A 71 -17.95 4.81 14.69
N ALA A 72 -17.07 3.99 14.11
CA ALA A 72 -15.77 3.66 14.72
C ALA A 72 -14.85 4.89 14.93
N ASP A 73 -15.20 6.00 14.30
CA ASP A 73 -14.55 7.30 14.27
C ASP A 73 -15.02 8.28 15.36
N TRP A 74 -15.85 7.86 16.33
CA TRP A 74 -16.54 8.79 17.24
C TRP A 74 -16.11 8.73 18.71
N ASP A 75 -15.22 7.81 19.09
CA ASP A 75 -14.57 7.84 20.39
C ASP A 75 -13.32 8.73 20.34
N LEU A 76 -13.54 10.03 20.12
CA LEU A 76 -12.49 11.03 20.16
C LEU A 76 -12.39 11.64 21.56
N SER A 77 -11.21 11.58 22.17
CA SER A 77 -10.88 12.34 23.38
C SER A 77 -10.08 13.59 23.01
N VAL A 78 -10.34 14.70 23.71
CA VAL A 78 -9.46 15.87 23.65
C VAL A 78 -8.16 15.50 24.36
N VAL A 79 -7.05 15.65 23.66
CA VAL A 79 -5.70 15.33 24.10
C VAL A 79 -4.81 16.55 23.89
N ASP A 80 -3.74 16.68 24.68
CA ASP A 80 -2.75 17.76 24.52
C ASP A 80 -1.79 17.44 23.35
N GLU A 81 -0.99 18.43 22.91
CA GLU A 81 -0.06 18.29 21.76
C GLU A 81 0.89 17.08 21.91
N ASP A 82 1.34 16.80 23.13
CA ASP A 82 2.24 15.69 23.47
C ASP A 82 1.55 14.31 23.46
N ASP A 83 0.22 14.28 23.42
CA ASP A 83 -0.61 13.06 23.50
C ASP A 83 -1.20 12.69 22.12
N ILE A 84 -0.98 13.52 21.10
CA ILE A 84 -1.39 13.27 19.71
C ILE A 84 -0.21 12.62 18.95
N GLY A 85 -0.40 11.42 18.42
CA GLY A 85 0.62 10.71 17.63
C GLY A 85 1.61 9.91 18.50
N GLY A 86 2.88 9.83 18.10
CA GLY A 86 3.93 9.07 18.81
C GLY A 86 4.37 9.67 20.16
N GLY A 87 3.84 10.84 20.51
CA GLY A 87 4.16 11.57 21.73
C GLY A 87 5.63 11.97 21.86
N ASN A 88 6.10 12.14 23.10
CA ASN A 88 7.51 12.42 23.40
C ASN A 88 8.37 11.16 23.30
N GLY A 89 9.28 11.11 22.33
CA GLY A 89 10.16 9.96 22.16
C GLY A 89 10.87 9.91 20.80
N LEU A 90 11.48 8.76 20.54
CA LEU A 90 11.94 8.40 19.20
C LEU A 90 10.74 8.01 18.35
N ASP A 91 10.74 8.39 17.06
CA ASP A 91 9.72 7.90 16.13
C ASP A 91 9.82 6.37 15.95
N GLU A 92 8.81 5.77 15.31
CA GLU A 92 8.75 4.32 15.14
C GLU A 92 9.95 3.78 14.34
N ALA A 93 10.52 4.58 13.43
CA ALA A 93 11.67 4.18 12.63
C ALA A 93 12.96 4.15 13.45
N GLU A 94 13.21 5.15 14.28
CA GLU A 94 14.32 5.20 15.22
C GLU A 94 14.16 4.14 16.33
N LEU A 95 12.93 3.87 16.79
CA LEU A 95 12.66 2.75 17.70
C LEU A 95 12.93 1.40 17.04
N ALA A 96 12.54 1.19 15.78
CA ALA A 96 12.81 -0.06 15.07
C ALA A 96 14.30 -0.35 14.90
N ARG A 97 15.15 0.69 14.82
CA ARG A 97 16.62 0.53 14.87
C ARG A 97 17.13 0.20 16.27
N ARG A 98 16.56 0.85 17.30
CA ARG A 98 16.99 0.69 18.70
C ARG A 98 16.54 -0.64 19.32
N ASP A 99 15.31 -1.03 19.06
CA ASP A 99 14.62 -2.20 19.59
C ASP A 99 13.84 -2.93 18.47
N PRO A 100 14.56 -3.66 17.60
CA PRO A 100 13.94 -4.40 16.50
C PRO A 100 13.04 -5.53 17.01
N LEU A 101 11.95 -5.82 16.30
CA LEU A 101 11.01 -6.89 16.66
C LEU A 101 11.66 -8.30 16.69
N ASP A 102 12.76 -8.48 15.95
CA ASP A 102 13.53 -9.73 15.93
C ASP A 102 14.66 -9.77 16.97
N GLY A 103 14.80 -8.72 17.78
CA GLY A 103 15.82 -8.57 18.83
C GLY A 103 17.24 -8.35 18.31
N LYS A 104 17.45 -8.19 16.99
CA LYS A 104 18.79 -8.05 16.40
C LYS A 104 19.10 -6.60 16.07
N ARG A 105 19.78 -5.93 16.99
CA ARG A 105 20.25 -4.56 16.76
C ARG A 105 21.22 -4.51 15.58
N GLU A 106 21.03 -3.54 14.70
CA GLU A 106 22.02 -3.21 13.66
C GLU A 106 23.33 -2.74 14.33
N PRO A 107 24.50 -3.09 13.76
CA PRO A 107 25.81 -2.75 14.34
C PRO A 107 26.16 -1.25 14.28
#